data_AF-A0A7L5EJK6-F1
#
_entry.id   AF-A0A7L5EJK6-F1
#
_cell.length_a   1.000
_cell.length_b   1.000
_cell.length_c   1.000
_cell.angle_alpha   90.00
_cell.angle_beta   90.00
_cell.angle_gamma   90.00
#
_symmetry.space_group_name_H-M   'P 1'
#
loop_
_entity.id
_entity.type
_entity.pdbx_description
1 polymer ?
#
loop_
_entity_poly.entity_id
_entity_poly.type
_entity_poly.pdbx_seq_one_letter_code
_entity_poly.pdbx_strand_id
1 'polypeptide(L)'
;MENRIKDILSEKGLTAKELSSVIGLSSVSLYNIINGKQEASANTLNAIATALNVPFWQLFVSPEEVRPKSDALTLTCPHCGKDINIKVE
;
A
#
# COMPACT_ATOMS: atom_id res chain seq x y z
N MET A 1 9.93 4.92 -9.27
CA MET A 1 8.83 4.97 -8.28
C MET A 1 9.12 3.92 -7.22
N GLU A 2 9.36 4.33 -5.98
CA GLU A 2 9.53 3.39 -4.87
C GLU A 2 8.17 2.76 -4.54
N ASN A 3 8.11 1.43 -4.49
CA ASN A 3 6.91 0.67 -4.20
C ASN A 3 7.25 -0.39 -3.15
N ARG A 4 6.30 -0.68 -2.26
CA ARG A 4 6.46 -1.60 -1.13
C ARG A 4 5.99 -3.01 -1.45
N ILE A 5 5.94 -3.36 -2.74
CA ILE A 5 5.44 -4.65 -3.21
C ILE A 5 6.29 -5.80 -2.65
N LYS A 6 7.61 -5.57 -2.51
CA LYS A 6 8.54 -6.54 -1.92
C LYS A 6 8.23 -6.84 -0.46
N ASP A 7 7.93 -5.81 0.32
CA ASP A 7 7.53 -5.94 1.73
C ASP A 7 6.20 -6.70 1.83
N ILE A 8 5.18 -6.31 1.06
CA ILE A 8 3.86 -6.96 1.07
C ILE A 8 3.96 -8.44 0.68
N LEU A 9 4.81 -8.77 -0.30
CA LEU A 9 5.08 -10.17 -0.68
C LEU A 9 5.70 -10.95 0.49
N SER A 10 6.65 -10.35 1.19
CA SER A 10 7.33 -10.96 2.34
C SER A 10 6.38 -11.15 3.53
N GLU A 11 5.52 -10.16 3.81
CA GLU A 11 4.50 -10.22 4.86
C GLU A 11 3.46 -11.31 4.59
N LYS A 12 3.10 -11.53 3.32
CA LYS A 12 2.12 -12.56 2.92
C LYS A 12 2.75 -13.93 2.68
N GLY A 13 4.08 -14.05 2.75
CA GLY A 13 4.79 -15.29 2.42
C GLY A 13 4.63 -15.72 0.95
N LEU A 14 4.35 -14.77 0.05
CA LEU A 14 4.15 -15.01 -1.37
C LEU A 14 5.43 -14.76 -2.15
N THR A 15 5.65 -15.56 -3.19
CA THR A 15 6.80 -15.35 -4.08
C THR A 15 6.42 -14.51 -5.30
N ALA A 16 7.38 -13.73 -5.81
CA ALA A 16 7.23 -13.01 -7.09
C ALA A 16 6.85 -13.97 -8.24
N LYS A 17 7.27 -15.23 -8.17
CA LYS A 17 6.93 -16.25 -9.16
C LYS A 17 5.44 -16.60 -9.10
N GLU A 18 4.91 -16.87 -7.92
CA GLU A 18 3.48 -17.16 -7.75
C GLU A 18 2.61 -15.98 -8.14
N LEU A 19 3.01 -14.77 -7.75
CA LEU A 19 2.32 -13.57 -8.20
C LEU A 19 2.34 -13.51 -9.73
N SER A 20 3.50 -13.68 -10.37
CA SER A 20 3.63 -13.63 -11.83
C SER A 20 2.70 -14.62 -12.56
N SER A 21 2.48 -15.81 -12.00
CA SER A 21 1.54 -16.80 -12.54
C SER A 21 0.07 -16.38 -12.41
N VAL A 22 -0.31 -15.66 -11.36
CA VAL A 22 -1.69 -15.20 -11.13
C VAL A 22 -2.06 -14.03 -12.06
N ILE A 23 -1.15 -13.07 -12.23
CA ILE A 23 -1.35 -11.88 -13.08
C ILE A 23 -0.98 -12.10 -14.55
N GLY A 24 -0.40 -13.26 -14.89
CA GLY A 24 -0.02 -13.59 -16.27
C GLY A 24 1.14 -12.74 -16.81
N LEU A 25 2.02 -12.26 -15.93
CA LEU A 25 3.22 -11.51 -16.32
C LEU A 25 4.46 -12.36 -16.22
N SER A 26 5.51 -11.99 -16.96
CA SER A 26 6.81 -12.66 -16.81
C SER A 26 7.41 -12.35 -15.43
N SER A 27 8.04 -13.34 -14.81
CA SER A 27 8.69 -13.16 -13.50
C SER A 27 9.80 -12.11 -13.54
N VAL A 28 10.45 -11.93 -14.70
CA VAL A 28 11.46 -10.89 -14.94
C VAL A 28 10.84 -9.49 -14.94
N SER A 29 9.74 -9.30 -15.68
CA SER A 29 8.99 -8.04 -15.68
C SER A 29 8.53 -7.70 -14.26
N LEU A 30 8.00 -8.68 -13.53
CA LEU A 30 7.57 -8.48 -12.16
C LEU A 30 8.72 -8.06 -11.24
N TYR A 31 9.87 -8.72 -11.35
CA TYR A 31 11.07 -8.37 -10.59
C TYR A 31 11.55 -6.94 -10.87
N ASN A 32 11.51 -6.51 -12.13
CA ASN A 32 11.85 -5.15 -12.50
C ASN A 32 10.85 -4.12 -11.93
N ILE A 33 9.56 -4.45 -11.90
CA ILE A 33 8.51 -3.60 -11.32
C ILE A 33 8.71 -3.49 -9.79
N ILE A 34 8.92 -4.62 -9.10
CA ILE A 34 9.12 -4.68 -7.65
C ILE A 34 10.37 -3.90 -7.23
N ASN A 35 11.44 -3.96 -8.01
CA ASN A 35 12.67 -3.19 -7.72
C ASN A 35 12.62 -1.75 -8.28
N GLY A 36 11.47 -1.30 -8.81
CA GLY A 36 11.32 0.04 -9.35
C GLY A 36 12.16 0.33 -10.61
N LYS A 37 12.72 -0.71 -11.25
CA LYS A 37 13.52 -0.63 -12.48
C LYS A 37 12.66 -0.48 -13.74
N GLN A 38 11.38 -0.82 -13.65
CA GLN A 38 10.42 -0.73 -14.74
C GLN A 38 9.12 -0.10 -14.25
N GLU A 39 8.58 0.84 -15.02
CA GLU A 39 7.25 1.38 -14.77
C GLU A 39 6.17 0.37 -15.18
N ALA A 40 5.26 0.07 -14.27
CA ALA A 40 4.10 -0.76 -14.53
C ALA A 40 2.91 0.12 -14.92
N SER A 41 2.10 -0.34 -15.87
CA SER A 41 0.84 0.31 -16.19
C SER A 41 -0.12 0.25 -14.99
N ALA A 42 -1.03 1.22 -14.88
CA ALA A 42 -2.05 1.24 -13.82
C ALA A 42 -2.85 -0.07 -13.75
N ASN A 43 -3.16 -0.67 -14.90
CA ASN A 43 -3.83 -1.97 -14.98
C ASN A 43 -3.02 -3.09 -14.32
N THR A 44 -1.71 -3.13 -14.56
CA THR A 44 -0.80 -4.11 -13.96
C THR A 44 -0.71 -3.92 -12.45
N LEU A 45 -0.57 -2.68 -11.98
CA LEU A 45 -0.55 -2.37 -10.56
C LEU A 45 -1.87 -2.75 -9.88
N ASN A 46 -3.00 -2.50 -10.53
CA ASN A 46 -4.31 -2.91 -10.03
C ASN A 46 -4.46 -4.44 -9.97
N ALA A 47 -3.93 -5.14 -10.97
CA ALA A 47 -3.92 -6.60 -10.99
C ALA A 47 -3.03 -7.16 -9.86
N ILE A 48 -1.88 -6.54 -9.59
CA ILE A 48 -1.01 -6.86 -8.45
C ILE A 48 -1.74 -6.63 -7.11
N ALA A 49 -2.38 -5.47 -6.93
CA ALA A 49 -3.17 -5.15 -5.75
C ALA A 49 -4.28 -6.19 -5.52
N THR A 50 -4.98 -6.56 -6.59
CA THR A 50 -6.05 -7.57 -6.58
C THR A 50 -5.51 -8.95 -6.19
N ALA A 51 -4.40 -9.39 -6.80
CA ALA A 51 -3.78 -10.67 -6.52
C ALA A 51 -3.23 -10.76 -5.09
N LEU A 52 -2.70 -9.65 -4.56
CA LEU A 52 -2.26 -9.54 -3.17
C LEU A 52 -3.43 -9.30 -2.20
N ASN A 53 -4.64 -9.06 -2.70
CA ASN A 53 -5.82 -8.71 -1.93
C ASN A 53 -5.57 -7.51 -0.98
N VAL A 54 -4.94 -6.46 -1.52
CA VAL A 54 -4.67 -5.20 -0.82
C VAL A 54 -5.23 -4.03 -1.63
N PRO A 55 -5.62 -2.92 -0.99
CA PRO A 55 -5.98 -1.71 -1.71
C PRO A 55 -4.79 -1.11 -2.47
N PHE A 56 -5.07 -0.45 -3.60
CA PHE A 56 -4.05 0.07 -4.52
C PHE A 56 -3.01 0.98 -3.85
N TRP A 57 -3.44 1.87 -2.95
CA TRP A 57 -2.55 2.79 -2.24
C TRP A 57 -1.55 2.07 -1.33
N GLN A 58 -1.88 0.87 -0.84
CA GLN A 58 -1.02 0.10 0.05
C GLN A 58 0.23 -0.43 -0.66
N LEU A 59 0.20 -0.51 -2.00
CA LEU A 59 1.40 -0.82 -2.80
C LEU A 59 2.50 0.24 -2.65
N PHE A 60 2.16 1.45 -2.20
CA PHE A 60 3.08 2.58 -2.09
C PHE A 60 3.33 3.01 -0.64
N VAL A 61 2.35 2.84 0.24
CA VAL A 61 2.40 3.34 1.62
C VAL A 61 2.00 2.25 2.60
N SER A 62 2.66 2.19 3.77
CA SER A 62 2.23 1.25 4.81
C SER A 62 0.92 1.69 5.45
N PRO A 63 -0.01 0.76 5.79
CA PRO A 63 -1.20 1.11 6.54
C PRO A 63 -0.88 1.79 7.88
N GLU A 64 0.29 1.52 8.46
CA GLU A 64 0.79 2.21 9.65
C GLU A 64 1.19 3.68 9.43
N GLU A 65 1.60 4.05 8.22
CA GLU A 65 1.90 5.44 7.86
C GLU A 65 0.63 6.22 7.48
N VAL A 66 -0.37 5.54 6.91
CA VAL A 66 -1.67 6.12 6.59
C VAL A 66 -2.56 6.26 7.83
N ARG A 67 -2.36 5.41 8.84
CA ARG A 67 -2.98 5.59 10.14
C ARG A 67 -2.47 6.92 10.72
N PRO A 68 -3.35 7.89 11.00
CA PRO A 68 -2.92 9.05 11.76
C PRO A 68 -2.37 8.51 13.08
N LYS A 69 -1.10 8.80 13.38
CA LYS A 69 -0.50 8.61 14.71
C LYS A 69 -1.28 9.48 15.67
N SER A 70 -2.39 8.97 16.14
CA SER A 70 -3.40 9.75 16.81
C SER A 70 -4.13 8.85 17.77
N ASP A 71 -3.47 8.60 18.89
CA ASP A 71 -4.13 8.60 20.20
C ASP A 71 -4.83 9.95 20.49
N ALA A 72 -4.74 10.94 19.60
CA ALA A 72 -5.51 12.17 19.63
C ALA A 72 -6.34 12.29 18.35
N LEU A 73 -7.64 11.98 18.41
CA LEU A 73 -8.59 12.52 17.43
C LEU A 73 -8.42 14.05 17.40
N THR A 74 -7.72 14.59 16.42
CA THR A 74 -7.65 16.04 16.21
C THR A 74 -8.96 16.47 15.54
N LEU A 75 -10.01 16.56 16.34
CA LEU A 75 -11.28 17.15 15.93
C LEU A 75 -11.12 18.66 15.94
N THR A 76 -10.85 19.25 14.78
CA THR A 76 -10.81 20.71 14.64
C THR A 76 -12.23 21.24 14.51
N CYS A 77 -12.62 22.19 15.36
CA CYS A 77 -13.95 22.77 15.33
C CYS A 77 -14.17 23.58 14.03
N PRO A 78 -15.15 23.23 13.18
CA PRO A 78 -15.39 23.91 11.89
C PRO A 78 -15.89 25.35 12.04
N HIS A 79 -16.25 25.78 13.26
CA HIS A 79 -16.72 27.15 13.52
C HIS A 79 -15.61 28.09 14.04
N CYS A 80 -14.56 27.56 14.68
CA CYS A 80 -13.54 28.41 15.31
C CYS A 80 -12.09 27.93 15.15
N GLY A 81 -11.86 26.81 14.46
CA GLY A 81 -10.52 26.30 14.14
C GLY A 81 -9.73 25.74 15.33
N LYS A 82 -10.34 25.60 16.51
CA LYS A 82 -9.68 25.06 17.71
C LYS A 82 -9.72 23.53 17.75
N ASP A 83 -8.67 22.95 18.31
CA ASP A 83 -8.52 21.51 18.53
C ASP A 83 -9.40 21.07 19.71
N ILE A 84 -10.24 20.06 19.48
CA ILE A 84 -11.11 19.46 20.49
C ILE A 84 -10.38 18.23 21.03
N ASN A 85 -9.92 18.30 22.28
CA ASN A 85 -9.33 17.16 22.98
C ASN A 85 -10.43 16.41 23.74
N ILE A 86 -10.76 15.20 23.31
CA ILE A 86 -11.75 14.34 23.98
C ILE A 86 -10.99 13.36 24.87
N LYS A 87 -11.19 13.46 26.19
CA LYS A 87 -10.78 12.42 27.13
C LYS A 87 -11.91 11.38 27.21
N VAL A 88 -11.59 10.12 26.94
CA VAL A 88 -12.48 8.99 27.19
C VAL A 88 -12.07 8.40 28.54
N GLU A 89 -12.98 8.42 29.52
CA GLU A 89 -12.87 7.69 30.80
C GLU A 89 -13.44 6.28 30.67
#